data_AF-A0A6G0IEN1-F1
#
_entry.id   AF-A0A6G0IEN1-F1
#
_cell.length_a   1.000
_cell.length_b   1.000
_cell.length_c   1.000
_cell.angle_alpha   90.00
_cell.angle_beta   90.00
_cell.angle_gamma   90.00
#
_symmetry.space_group_name_H-M   'P 1'
#
loop_
_entity.id
_entity.type
_entity.pdbx_description
1 polymer ?
#
loop_
_entity_poly.entity_id
_entity_poly.type
_entity_poly.pdbx_seq_one_letter_code
_entity_poly.pdbx_strand_id
1 'polypeptide(L)'
;MQVELQALWSEQNDQLRKKKEQCATERLTKLMEMATERHSSELKTLESESKENKKRLSKRASADRAKLKKAQSTEMLDETSQADGASPDFSAQQEALMKKQAATLEEIKTLTNQLNQEALKDHEQKVRSLPAEVKEAVNSCVGAHFPEMVDQAGDKKMEGVGVYGDVFLG
;
A
#
# COMPACT_ATOMS: atom_id res chain seq x y z
N MET A 1 -11.40 -4.52 38.39
CA MET A 1 -11.01 -5.65 37.52
C MET A 1 -11.58 -5.56 36.11
N GLN A 2 -12.88 -5.75 35.85
CA GLN A 2 -13.41 -5.78 34.47
C GLN A 2 -13.20 -4.47 33.69
N VAL A 3 -13.47 -3.33 34.32
CA VAL A 3 -13.27 -1.99 33.73
C VAL A 3 -11.80 -1.73 33.42
N GLU A 4 -10.89 -2.11 34.32
CA GLU A 4 -9.44 -1.94 34.13
C GLU A 4 -8.91 -2.86 33.02
N LEU A 5 -9.38 -4.10 32.94
CA LEU A 5 -9.02 -5.05 31.88
C LEU A 5 -9.50 -4.54 30.52
N GLN A 6 -10.74 -4.02 30.46
CA GLN A 6 -11.29 -3.42 29.26
C GLN A 6 -10.48 -2.20 28.81
N ALA A 7 -10.10 -1.31 29.74
CA ALA A 7 -9.26 -0.16 29.43
C ALA A 7 -7.88 -0.59 28.90
N LEU A 8 -7.24 -1.56 29.56
CA LEU A 8 -5.93 -2.07 29.17
C LEU A 8 -5.95 -2.70 27.77
N TRP A 9 -6.94 -3.53 27.47
CA TRP A 9 -7.03 -4.20 26.16
C TRP A 9 -7.47 -3.25 25.04
N SER A 10 -8.28 -2.25 25.32
CA SER A 10 -8.59 -1.17 24.37
C SER A 10 -7.32 -0.42 23.99
N GLU A 11 -6.52 0.00 24.98
CA GLU A 11 -5.25 0.68 24.74
C GLU A 11 -4.27 -0.19 23.95
N GLN A 12 -4.16 -1.49 24.26
CA GLN A 12 -3.34 -2.41 23.47
C GLN A 12 -3.82 -2.52 22.01
N ASN A 13 -5.13 -2.62 21.77
CA ASN A 13 -5.69 -2.66 20.43
C ASN A 13 -5.44 -1.35 19.66
N ASP A 14 -5.51 -0.20 20.33
CA ASP A 14 -5.17 1.10 19.75
C ASP A 14 -3.68 1.20 19.41
N GLN A 15 -2.79 0.75 20.29
CA GLN A 15 -1.36 0.73 20.03
C GLN A 15 -1.01 -0.16 18.84
N LEU A 16 -1.63 -1.33 18.75
CA LEU A 16 -1.45 -2.23 17.61
C LEU A 16 -1.94 -1.59 16.31
N ARG A 17 -3.09 -0.91 16.33
CA ARG A 17 -3.61 -0.16 15.17
C ARG A 17 -2.62 0.90 14.71
N LYS A 18 -2.16 1.77 15.62
CA LYS A 18 -1.18 2.83 15.32
C LYS A 18 0.11 2.27 14.72
N LYS A 19 0.63 1.14 15.25
CA LYS A 19 1.82 0.48 14.68
C LYS A 19 1.59 -0.07 13.28
N LYS A 20 0.42 -0.65 13.00
CA LYS A 20 0.06 -1.12 11.65
C LYS A 20 0.00 0.06 10.66
N GLU A 21 -0.65 1.16 11.05
CA GLU A 21 -0.75 2.39 10.24
C GLU A 21 0.62 3.01 9.94
N GLN A 22 1.49 3.08 10.96
CA GLN A 22 2.85 3.58 10.81
C GLN A 22 3.66 2.69 9.84
N CYS A 23 3.65 1.37 10.05
CA CYS A 23 4.35 0.42 9.20
C CYS A 23 3.90 0.49 7.74
N ALA A 24 2.59 0.60 7.49
CA ALA A 24 2.05 0.78 6.15
C ALA A 24 2.54 2.07 5.49
N THR A 25 2.60 3.17 6.24
CA THR A 25 3.09 4.48 5.77
C THR A 25 4.58 4.46 5.44
N GLU A 26 5.39 3.85 6.31
CA GLU A 26 6.84 3.69 6.10
C GLU A 26 7.12 2.82 4.87
N ARG A 27 6.40 1.69 4.75
CA ARG A 27 6.51 0.79 3.60
C ARG A 27 6.09 1.46 2.30
N LEU A 28 5.02 2.25 2.30
CA LEU A 28 4.59 3.03 1.12
C LEU A 28 5.67 4.01 0.70
N THR A 29 6.20 4.78 1.66
CA THR A 29 7.25 5.78 1.40
C THR A 29 8.46 5.10 0.76
N LYS A 30 8.89 3.96 1.32
CA LYS A 30 10.04 3.22 0.80
C LYS A 30 9.80 2.65 -0.60
N LEU A 31 8.62 2.08 -0.85
CA LEU A 31 8.27 1.56 -2.17
C LEU A 31 8.16 2.67 -3.20
N MET A 32 7.61 3.83 -2.84
CA MET A 32 7.55 5.00 -3.71
C MET A 32 8.94 5.52 -4.06
N GLU A 33 9.82 5.66 -3.08
CA GLU A 33 11.22 6.04 -3.30
C GLU A 33 11.90 5.09 -4.30
N MET A 34 11.87 3.78 -4.03
CA MET A 34 12.49 2.77 -4.90
C MET A 34 11.89 2.74 -6.32
N ALA A 35 10.57 2.88 -6.44
CA ALA A 35 9.91 2.93 -7.74
C ALA A 35 10.37 4.17 -8.51
N THR A 36 10.38 5.35 -7.88
CA THR A 36 10.82 6.59 -8.54
C THR A 36 12.30 6.57 -8.94
N GLU A 37 13.18 5.99 -8.12
CA GLU A 37 14.59 5.82 -8.45
C GLU A 37 14.78 4.91 -9.67
N ARG A 38 14.05 3.78 -9.71
CA ARG A 38 14.04 2.88 -10.88
C ARG A 38 13.48 3.57 -12.12
N HIS A 39 12.38 4.30 -12.01
CA HIS A 39 11.78 5.01 -13.14
C HIS A 39 12.75 6.05 -13.73
N SER A 40 13.51 6.74 -12.87
CA SER A 40 14.54 7.68 -13.30
C SER A 40 15.69 6.99 -14.05
N SER A 41 16.14 5.82 -13.58
CA SER A 41 17.22 5.08 -14.24
C SER A 41 16.79 4.48 -15.57
N GLU A 42 15.55 3.98 -15.67
CA GLU A 42 14.94 3.50 -16.92
C GLU A 42 14.87 4.60 -17.99
N LEU A 43 14.42 5.81 -17.61
CA LEU A 43 14.37 6.95 -18.53
C LEU A 43 15.77 7.37 -19.02
N LYS A 44 16.74 7.45 -18.11
CA LYS A 44 18.14 7.75 -18.48
C LYS A 44 18.72 6.71 -19.44
N THR A 45 18.38 5.44 -19.23
CA THR A 45 18.82 4.33 -20.08
C THR A 45 18.21 4.45 -21.47
N LEU A 46 16.90 4.66 -21.55
CA LEU A 46 16.17 4.83 -22.81
C LEU A 46 16.69 6.04 -23.61
N GLU A 47 16.95 7.17 -22.96
CA GLU A 47 17.55 8.34 -23.60
C GLU A 47 18.98 8.07 -24.14
N SER A 48 19.77 7.29 -23.42
CA SER A 48 21.14 6.95 -23.83
C SER A 48 21.16 6.01 -25.05
N GLU A 49 20.27 5.01 -25.08
CA GLU A 49 20.09 4.10 -26.20
C GLU A 49 19.63 4.84 -27.46
N SER A 50 18.72 5.82 -27.31
CA SER A 50 18.27 6.67 -28.41
C SER A 50 19.40 7.49 -29.03
N LYS A 51 20.26 8.09 -28.19
CA LYS A 51 21.46 8.82 -28.65
C LYS A 51 22.43 7.90 -29.39
N GLU A 52 22.63 6.67 -28.92
CA GLU A 52 23.49 5.68 -29.58
C GLU A 52 22.88 5.19 -30.91
N ASN A 53 21.59 4.89 -30.94
CA ASN A 53 20.87 4.44 -32.13
C ASN A 53 20.90 5.50 -33.23
N LYS A 54 20.72 6.79 -32.89
CA LYS A 54 20.87 7.91 -33.84
C LYS A 54 22.29 7.97 -34.43
N LYS A 55 23.32 7.75 -33.62
CA LYS A 55 24.72 7.72 -34.07
C LYS A 55 25.01 6.52 -35.00
N ARG A 56 24.43 5.36 -34.72
CA ARG A 56 24.55 4.16 -35.57
C ARG A 56 23.82 4.33 -36.91
N LEU A 57 22.60 4.86 -36.90
CA LEU A 57 21.81 5.13 -38.12
C LEU A 57 22.50 6.14 -39.03
N SER A 58 23.01 7.23 -38.46
CA SER A 58 23.76 8.26 -39.20
C SER A 58 25.00 7.68 -39.90
N LYS A 59 25.78 6.84 -39.22
CA LYS A 59 26.94 6.17 -39.81
C LYS A 59 26.55 5.24 -40.96
N ARG A 60 25.45 4.49 -40.84
CA ARG A 60 24.96 3.59 -41.90
C ARG A 60 24.50 4.36 -43.14
N ALA A 61 23.69 5.41 -42.94
CA ALA A 61 23.24 6.30 -44.02
C ALA A 61 24.41 6.96 -44.76
N SER A 62 25.46 7.36 -44.03
CA SER A 62 26.67 7.94 -44.65
C SER A 62 27.47 6.93 -45.49
N ALA A 63 27.51 5.66 -45.07
CA ALA A 63 28.18 4.59 -45.81
C ALA A 63 27.43 4.19 -47.09
N ASP A 64 26.08 4.22 -47.07
CA ASP A 64 25.26 3.95 -48.25
C ASP A 64 25.33 5.09 -49.29
N ARG A 65 25.38 6.36 -48.84
CA ARG A 65 25.57 7.52 -49.75
C ARG A 65 26.94 7.54 -50.42
N ALA A 66 27.97 6.98 -49.79
CA ALA A 66 29.31 6.89 -50.36
C ALA A 66 29.42 5.85 -51.50
N LYS A 67 28.54 4.84 -51.55
CA LYS A 67 28.55 3.78 -52.58
C LYS A 67 27.72 4.11 -53.83
N LEU A 68 26.93 5.19 -53.80
CA LEU A 68 26.06 5.61 -54.91
C LEU A 68 26.67 6.69 -55.83
N LYS A 69 27.92 7.12 -55.62
CA LYS A 69 28.57 8.16 -56.46
C LYS A 69 29.16 7.66 -57.80
N LYS A 70 28.74 6.51 -58.35
CA LYS A 70 29.19 6.06 -59.69
C LYS A 70 28.13 6.10 -60.79
N ALA A 71 27.03 6.81 -60.58
CA ALA A 71 26.17 7.25 -61.69
C ALA A 71 25.45 8.55 -61.35
N GLN A 72 25.41 9.45 -62.34
CA GLN A 72 24.47 10.57 -62.51
C GLN A 72 24.88 11.96 -62.00
N SER A 73 25.49 12.68 -62.95
CA SER A 73 25.35 14.09 -63.33
C SER A 73 24.35 14.98 -62.58
N THR A 74 24.85 16.15 -62.17
CA THR A 74 24.20 17.49 -62.20
C THR A 74 22.68 17.55 -62.14
N GLU A 75 22.11 17.95 -60.99
CA GLU A 75 21.39 19.23 -60.85
C GLU A 75 20.92 19.48 -59.41
N MET A 76 20.99 20.76 -59.03
CA MET A 76 20.14 21.51 -58.11
C MET A 76 20.12 21.16 -56.61
N LEU A 77 20.62 22.15 -55.87
CA LEU A 77 20.33 22.49 -54.48
C LEU A 77 18.83 22.35 -54.20
N ASP A 78 18.48 21.52 -53.21
CA ASP A 78 17.26 21.72 -52.43
C ASP A 78 17.64 21.73 -50.95
N GLU A 79 17.08 22.72 -50.27
CA GLU A 79 17.43 23.17 -48.93
C GLU A 79 17.32 22.02 -47.93
N THR A 80 18.32 21.96 -47.07
CA THR A 80 18.40 20.99 -45.98
C THR A 80 17.36 21.38 -44.94
N SER A 81 16.11 20.97 -45.16
CA SER A 81 15.14 20.78 -44.09
C SER A 81 15.74 19.74 -43.16
N GLN A 82 16.45 20.25 -42.16
CA GLN A 82 16.94 19.55 -40.99
C GLN A 82 15.70 19.11 -40.20
N ALA A 83 14.98 18.13 -40.75
CA ALA A 83 13.85 17.51 -40.09
C ALA A 83 14.36 16.95 -38.77
N ASP A 84 13.78 17.47 -37.69
CA ASP A 84 13.89 17.00 -36.32
C ASP A 84 13.72 15.48 -36.27
N GLY A 85 14.83 14.77 -36.46
CA GLY A 85 14.88 13.32 -36.38
C GLY A 85 14.86 12.88 -34.92
N ALA A 86 13.75 13.13 -34.24
CA ALA A 86 13.25 12.24 -33.21
C ALA A 86 12.39 11.21 -33.96
N SER A 87 12.85 9.95 -34.01
CA SER A 87 12.04 8.89 -34.59
C SER A 87 10.69 8.84 -33.84
N PRO A 88 9.53 8.80 -34.51
CA PRO A 88 8.23 8.67 -33.85
C PRO A 88 8.18 7.44 -32.92
N ASP A 89 8.97 6.41 -33.23
CA ASP A 89 9.10 5.19 -32.41
C ASP A 89 9.71 5.47 -31.03
N PHE A 90 10.67 6.40 -30.92
CA PHE A 90 11.27 6.76 -29.64
C PHE A 90 10.29 7.50 -28.74
N SER A 91 9.51 8.43 -29.31
CA SER A 91 8.46 9.16 -28.60
C SER A 91 7.37 8.21 -28.09
N ALA A 92 6.92 7.28 -28.93
CA ALA A 92 5.93 6.29 -28.55
C ALA A 92 6.44 5.32 -27.45
N GLN A 93 7.71 4.91 -27.54
CA GLN A 93 8.33 4.06 -26.52
C GLN A 93 8.46 4.78 -25.17
N GLN A 94 8.83 6.07 -25.17
CA GLN A 94 8.93 6.89 -23.97
C GLN A 94 7.56 7.10 -23.32
N GLU A 95 6.53 7.39 -24.11
CA GLU A 95 5.15 7.56 -23.61
C GLU A 95 4.61 6.25 -23.03
N ALA A 96 4.79 5.12 -23.72
CA ALA A 96 4.38 3.81 -23.23
C ALA A 96 5.10 3.44 -21.93
N LEU A 97 6.38 3.80 -21.80
CA LEU A 97 7.13 3.63 -20.56
C LEU A 97 6.51 4.47 -19.45
N MET A 98 6.36 5.79 -19.62
CA MET A 98 5.76 6.67 -18.60
C MET A 98 4.37 6.19 -18.15
N LYS A 99 3.55 5.68 -19.08
CA LYS A 99 2.25 5.10 -18.76
C LYS A 99 2.37 3.87 -17.84
N LYS A 100 3.34 2.98 -18.09
CA LYS A 100 3.62 1.84 -17.20
C LYS A 100 4.09 2.32 -15.83
N GLN A 101 4.99 3.31 -15.78
CA GLN A 101 5.50 3.86 -14.52
C GLN A 101 4.36 4.45 -13.68
N ALA A 102 3.45 5.22 -14.31
CA ALA A 102 2.26 5.74 -13.65
C ALA A 102 1.34 4.64 -13.12
N ALA A 103 1.10 3.59 -13.90
CA ALA A 103 0.31 2.43 -13.46
C ALA A 103 0.93 1.72 -12.25
N THR A 104 2.25 1.54 -12.23
CA THR A 104 2.97 0.96 -11.09
C THR A 104 2.83 1.82 -9.83
N LEU A 105 2.94 3.16 -9.95
CA LEU A 105 2.75 4.04 -8.80
C LEU A 105 1.32 3.96 -8.24
N GLU A 106 0.32 3.85 -9.12
CA GLU A 106 -1.08 3.73 -8.72
C GLU A 106 -1.39 2.40 -8.04
N GLU A 107 -0.81 1.30 -8.53
CA GLU A 107 -0.94 -0.02 -7.91
C GLU A 107 -0.36 -0.04 -6.49
N ILE A 108 0.83 0.55 -6.29
CA ILE A 108 1.45 0.65 -4.96
C ILE A 108 0.56 1.43 -3.99
N LYS A 109 -0.01 2.56 -4.43
CA LYS A 109 -0.95 3.35 -3.62
C LYS A 109 -2.22 2.56 -3.29
N THR A 110 -2.79 1.88 -4.29
CA THR A 110 -4.00 1.08 -4.14
C THR A 110 -3.81 -0.03 -3.10
N LEU A 111 -2.73 -0.81 -3.22
CA LEU A 111 -2.43 -1.90 -2.28
C LEU A 111 -2.20 -1.38 -0.86
N THR A 112 -1.50 -0.25 -0.71
CA THR A 112 -1.28 0.36 0.61
C THR A 112 -2.60 0.82 1.23
N ASN A 113 -3.47 1.45 0.45
CA ASN A 113 -4.77 1.88 0.93
C ASN A 113 -5.64 0.69 1.37
N GLN A 114 -5.61 -0.42 0.62
CA GLN A 114 -6.29 -1.66 1.01
C GLN A 114 -5.79 -2.19 2.37
N LEU A 115 -4.47 -2.26 2.58
CA LEU A 115 -3.89 -2.71 3.84
C LEU A 115 -4.27 -1.81 5.02
N ASN A 116 -4.31 -0.49 4.82
CA ASN A 116 -4.77 0.46 5.83
C ASN A 116 -6.25 0.27 6.17
N GLN A 117 -7.10 0.11 5.16
CA GLN A 117 -8.53 -0.15 5.37
C GLN A 117 -8.78 -1.46 6.09
N GLU A 118 -8.03 -2.52 5.77
CA GLU A 118 -8.12 -3.80 6.48
C GLU A 118 -7.70 -3.67 7.95
N ALA A 119 -6.64 -2.91 8.24
CA ALA A 119 -6.22 -2.65 9.62
C ALA A 119 -7.30 -1.89 10.43
N LEU A 120 -7.99 -0.93 9.81
CA LEU A 120 -9.11 -0.21 10.44
C LEU A 120 -10.29 -1.16 10.70
N LYS A 121 -10.67 -1.96 9.71
CA LYS A 121 -11.78 -2.91 9.83
C LYS A 121 -11.54 -3.96 10.92
N ASP A 122 -10.33 -4.52 10.98
CA ASP A 122 -9.90 -5.46 12.04
C ASP A 122 -9.98 -4.81 13.42
N HIS A 123 -9.50 -3.57 13.55
CA HIS A 123 -9.58 -2.83 14.81
C HIS A 123 -11.02 -2.54 15.24
N GLU A 124 -11.88 -2.06 14.34
CA GLU A 124 -13.31 -1.85 14.63
C GLU A 124 -14.01 -3.13 15.07
N GLN A 125 -13.69 -4.26 14.41
CA GLN A 125 -14.22 -5.56 14.79
C GLN A 125 -13.77 -5.94 16.20
N LYS A 126 -12.48 -5.82 16.51
CA LYS A 126 -11.93 -6.11 17.84
C LYS A 126 -12.53 -5.23 18.92
N VAL A 127 -12.61 -3.93 18.71
CA VAL A 127 -13.19 -3.00 19.70
C VAL A 127 -14.66 -3.35 19.97
N ARG A 128 -15.40 -3.80 18.95
CA ARG A 128 -16.80 -4.23 19.09
C ARG A 128 -16.95 -5.52 19.90
N SER A 129 -16.08 -6.51 19.71
CA SER A 129 -16.14 -7.79 20.42
C SER A 129 -15.50 -7.73 21.82
N LEU A 130 -14.59 -6.80 22.05
CA LEU A 130 -13.80 -6.68 23.26
C LEU A 130 -14.60 -6.72 24.58
N PRO A 131 -15.75 -6.01 24.72
CA PRO A 131 -16.50 -6.03 25.98
C PRO A 131 -17.03 -7.43 26.32
N ALA A 132 -17.44 -8.20 25.30
CA ALA A 132 -17.92 -9.57 25.48
C ALA A 132 -16.77 -10.51 25.84
N GLU A 133 -15.63 -10.39 25.15
CA GLU A 133 -14.41 -11.18 25.42
C GLU A 133 -13.87 -10.93 26.84
N VAL A 134 -13.83 -9.66 27.27
CA VAL A 134 -13.42 -9.27 28.63
C VAL A 134 -14.38 -9.85 29.67
N LYS A 135 -15.68 -9.77 29.42
CA LYS A 135 -16.72 -10.32 30.30
C LYS A 135 -16.57 -11.84 30.44
N GLU A 136 -16.40 -12.55 29.33
CA GLU A 136 -16.21 -14.00 29.31
C GLU A 136 -14.92 -14.41 30.05
N ALA A 137 -13.81 -13.70 29.82
CA ALA A 137 -12.55 -13.95 30.50
C ALA A 137 -12.67 -13.76 32.02
N VAL A 138 -13.29 -12.66 32.47
CA VAL A 138 -13.54 -12.39 33.89
C VAL A 138 -14.45 -13.47 34.49
N ASN A 139 -15.54 -13.82 33.80
CA ASN A 139 -16.48 -14.85 34.25
C ASN A 139 -15.82 -16.23 34.36
N SER A 140 -14.93 -16.58 33.44
CA SER A 140 -14.16 -17.84 33.49
C SER A 140 -13.26 -17.90 34.73
N CYS A 141 -12.59 -16.79 35.06
CA CYS A 141 -11.74 -16.71 36.26
C CYS A 141 -12.55 -16.72 37.56
N VAL A 142 -13.67 -15.99 37.60
CA VAL A 142 -14.48 -15.83 38.82
C VAL A 142 -15.40 -17.03 39.04
N GLY A 143 -15.96 -17.63 37.99
CA GLY A 143 -16.98 -18.67 38.08
C GLY A 143 -16.53 -19.98 38.73
N ALA A 144 -15.23 -20.28 38.70
CA ALA A 144 -14.68 -21.46 39.37
C ALA A 144 -14.67 -21.35 40.90
N HIS A 145 -14.63 -20.12 41.44
CA HIS A 145 -14.47 -19.86 42.88
C HIS A 145 -15.68 -19.12 43.49
N PHE A 146 -16.36 -18.32 42.69
CA PHE A 146 -17.47 -17.47 43.10
C PHE A 146 -18.56 -17.45 42.00
N PRO A 147 -19.28 -18.57 41.81
CA PRO A 147 -20.29 -18.71 40.76
C PRO A 147 -21.44 -17.69 40.87
N GLU A 148 -21.74 -17.21 42.06
CA GLU A 148 -22.77 -16.18 42.33
C GLU A 148 -22.38 -14.79 41.78
N MET A 149 -21.09 -14.54 41.54
CA MET A 149 -20.57 -13.26 41.04
C MET A 149 -20.37 -13.24 39.52
N VAL A 150 -20.71 -14.33 38.82
CA VAL A 150 -20.62 -14.42 37.36
C VAL A 150 -21.70 -13.55 36.73
N ASP A 151 -21.29 -12.64 35.87
CA ASP A 151 -22.21 -11.73 35.20
C ASP A 151 -22.88 -12.44 34.02
N GLN A 152 -24.12 -12.92 34.19
CA GLN A 152 -24.86 -13.63 33.15
C GLN A 152 -25.51 -12.63 32.18
N ALA A 153 -25.09 -12.66 30.92
CA ALA A 153 -25.72 -11.85 29.88
C ALA A 153 -27.10 -12.44 29.53
N GLY A 154 -28.17 -11.80 30.01
CA GLY A 154 -29.50 -11.91 29.36
C GLY A 154 -30.59 -12.74 30.05
N ASP A 155 -30.47 -13.15 31.32
CA ASP A 155 -31.62 -13.70 32.04
C ASP A 155 -31.60 -13.32 33.53
N LYS A 156 -32.25 -12.21 33.86
CA LYS A 156 -32.81 -12.02 35.20
C LYS A 156 -34.31 -12.27 35.10
N LYS A 157 -34.71 -13.53 35.29
CA LYS A 157 -35.78 -13.79 36.25
C LYS A 157 -35.13 -13.98 37.60
N MET A 158 -35.22 -12.92 38.40
CA MET A 158 -34.94 -12.95 39.83
C MET A 158 -35.91 -13.95 40.46
N GLU A 159 -35.42 -15.16 40.75
CA GLU A 159 -36.06 -16.08 41.68
C GLU A 159 -34.95 -16.90 42.33
N GLY A 160 -34.67 -16.59 43.60
CA GLY A 160 -33.54 -17.17 44.32
C GLY A 160 -33.33 -16.44 45.63
N VAL A 161 -34.29 -16.63 46.54
CA VAL A 161 -34.30 -16.14 47.91
C VAL A 161 -32.98 -16.49 48.61
N GLY A 162 -32.13 -15.48 48.85
CA GLY A 162 -31.00 -15.58 49.77
C GLY A 162 -31.49 -15.38 51.20
N VAL A 163 -31.92 -16.47 51.84
CA VAL A 163 -32.10 -16.54 53.30
C VAL A 163 -30.71 -16.55 53.93
N TYR A 164 -30.13 -15.40 54.25
CA TYR A 164 -29.10 -15.27 55.30
C TYR A 164 -29.06 -13.81 55.76
N GLY A 165 -29.96 -13.49 56.69
CA GLY A 165 -30.09 -12.15 57.25
C GLY A 165 -31.10 -12.09 58.37
N ASP A 166 -31.16 -13.13 59.20
CA ASP A 166 -31.89 -13.06 60.46
C ASP A 166 -31.00 -13.59 61.58
N VAL A 167 -30.03 -12.76 61.98
CA VAL A 167 -29.34 -12.94 63.25
C VAL A 167 -29.11 -11.56 63.88
N PHE A 168 -29.82 -11.36 64.99
CA PHE A 168 -29.64 -10.33 66.03
C PHE A 168 -30.07 -8.88 65.73
N LEU A 169 -31.30 -8.55 66.16
CA LEU A 169 -31.60 -7.32 66.91
C LEU A 169 -32.69 -7.61 67.96
N GLY A 170 -32.30 -7.66 69.24
CA GLY A 170 -33.22 -7.78 70.38
C GLY A 170 -32.67 -8.63 71.50
#